data_AF-W7DLV8-F1
#
_entry.id   AF-W7DLV8-F1
#
_cell.length_a   1.000
_cell.length_b   1.000
_cell.length_c   1.000
_cell.angle_alpha   90.00
_cell.angle_beta   90.00
_cell.angle_gamma   90.00
#
_symmetry.space_group_name_H-M   'P 1'
#
loop_
_entity.id
_entity.type
_entity.pdbx_description
1 polymer ?
#
loop_
_entity_poly.entity_id
_entity_poly.type
_entity_poly.pdbx_seq_one_letter_code
_entity_poly.pdbx_strand_id
1 'polypeptide(L)' 'MKVLMIGPDSQAKGGIATVIQNFQTYFHYPDIDMFFLTTWQEGSKWNQFKTAMASYRKMRKTDVDIIHLHVAQKGSFF' A
#
# COMPACT_ATOMS: atom_id res chain seq x y z
N MET A 1 3.44 -16.97 -6.92
CA MET A 1 4.21 -15.72 -7.18
C MET A 1 3.85 -14.70 -6.12
N LYS A 2 4.83 -14.11 -5.44
CA LYS A 2 4.63 -13.17 -4.34
C LYS A 2 4.70 -11.73 -4.84
N VAL A 3 3.61 -10.98 -4.67
CA VAL A 3 3.51 -9.59 -5.11
C VAL A 3 3.33 -8.68 -3.91
N LEU A 4 4.18 -7.67 -3.76
CA LEU A 4 4.02 -6.62 -2.75
C LEU A 4 3.41 -5.37 -3.37
N MET A 5 2.17 -5.07 -3.02
CA MET A 5 1.53 -3.80 -3.35
C MET A 5 1.83 -2.76 -2.27
N ILE A 6 2.40 -1.62 -2.69
CA ILE A 6 2.80 -0.51 -1.82
C ILE A 6 1.92 0.70 -2.14
N GLY A 7 1.30 1.30 -1.12
CA GLY A 7 0.46 2.48 -1.33
C GLY A 7 -0.13 3.06 -0.04
N PRO A 8 -1.06 4.02 -0.16
CA PRO A 8 -1.80 4.56 0.98
C PRO A 8 -2.71 3.50 1.61
N ASP A 9 -3.18 3.79 2.81
CA ASP A 9 -4.17 2.98 3.51
C ASP A 9 -5.43 2.81 2.63
N SER A 10 -5.91 1.56 2.47
CA SER A 10 -7.09 1.26 1.67
C SER A 10 -8.37 1.85 2.26
N GLN A 11 -8.34 2.20 3.55
CA GLN A 11 -9.44 2.87 4.24
C GLN A 11 -9.37 4.40 4.15
N ALA A 12 -8.29 4.98 3.60
CA ALA A 12 -8.17 6.42 3.43
C ALA A 12 -9.03 6.94 2.28
N LYS A 13 -9.27 8.25 2.25
CA LYS A 13 -9.96 8.89 1.13
C LYS A 13 -9.02 9.02 -0.08
N GLY A 14 -9.52 8.67 -1.26
CA GLY A 14 -8.85 8.95 -2.53
C GLY A 14 -8.90 7.77 -3.51
N GLY A 15 -8.74 8.07 -4.80
CA GLY A 15 -8.88 7.07 -5.86
C GLY A 15 -7.92 5.88 -5.72
N ILE A 16 -6.68 6.12 -5.28
CA ILE A 16 -5.71 5.04 -5.07
C ILE A 16 -6.09 4.13 -3.89
N ALA A 17 -6.64 4.67 -2.80
CA ALA A 17 -7.12 3.85 -1.69
C ALA A 17 -8.24 2.91 -2.15
N THR A 18 -9.17 3.41 -2.97
CA THR A 18 -10.23 2.60 -3.61
C THR A 18 -9.64 1.51 -4.51
N VAL A 19 -8.62 1.82 -5.31
CA VAL A 19 -7.95 0.81 -6.16
C VAL A 19 -7.35 -0.31 -5.31
N ILE A 20 -6.62 0.04 -4.24
CA ILE A 20 -6.02 -0.95 -3.33
C ILE A 20 -7.10 -1.78 -2.63
N GLN A 21 -8.20 -1.15 -2.20
CA GLN A 21 -9.34 -1.85 -1.62
C GLN A 21 -9.96 -2.84 -2.61
N ASN A 22 -10.06 -2.47 -3.89
CA ASN A 22 -10.56 -3.38 -4.93
C ASN A 22 -9.63 -4.57 -5.16
N PHE A 23 -8.32 -4.36 -5.13
CA PHE A 23 -7.36 -5.47 -5.17
C PHE A 23 -7.54 -6.40 -3.96
N GLN A 24 -7.64 -5.85 -2.74
CA GLN A 24 -7.88 -6.65 -1.54
C GLN A 24 -9.19 -7.46 -1.61
N THR A 25 -10.22 -6.91 -2.23
CA THR A 25 -11.56 -7.49 -2.21
C THR A 25 -11.77 -8.49 -3.36
N TYR A 26 -11.25 -8.21 -4.54
CA TYR A 26 -11.60 -8.92 -5.76
C TYR A 26 -10.43 -9.68 -6.39
N PHE A 27 -9.18 -9.35 -6.06
CA PHE A 27 -8.02 -9.99 -6.65
C PHE A 27 -7.64 -11.26 -5.87
N HIS A 28 -8.25 -12.38 -6.27
CA HIS A 28 -7.97 -13.69 -5.71
C HIS A 28 -7.62 -14.65 -6.84
N TYR A 29 -6.34 -14.94 -7.00
CA TYR A 29 -5.84 -15.93 -7.95
C TYR A 29 -5.00 -16.95 -7.19
N PRO A 30 -5.20 -18.27 -7.42
CA PRO A 30 -4.55 -19.31 -6.63
C PRO A 30 -3.02 -19.32 -6.74
N ASP A 31 -2.47 -18.81 -7.84
CA ASP A 31 -1.03 -18.80 -8.10
C ASP A 31 -0.33 -17.50 -7.66
N ILE A 32 -1.08 -16.53 -7.11
CA ILE A 32 -0.58 -15.21 -6.74
C ILE A 32 -0.87 -14.91 -5.27
N ASP A 33 0.21 -14.80 -4.49
CA ASP A 33 0.15 -14.33 -3.11
C ASP A 33 0.37 -12.81 -3.10
N MET A 34 -0.70 -12.05 -2.86
CA MET A 34 -0.66 -10.59 -2.81
C MET A 34 -0.55 -10.09 -1.37
N PHE A 35 0.48 -9.27 -1.11
CA PHE A 35 0.72 -8.60 0.16
C PHE A 35 0.52 -7.10 0.00
N PHE A 36 -0.02 -6.46 1.03
CA PHE A 36 -0.25 -5.02 1.03
C PHE A 36 0.63 -4.35 2.09
N LEU A 37 1.29 -3.27 1.69
CA LEU A 37 2.14 -2.45 2.55
C LEU A 37 1.69 -0.99 2.51
N THR A 38 1.03 -0.59 3.59
CA THR A 38 0.62 0.79 3.82
C THR A 38 1.82 1.67 4.14
N THR A 39 2.11 2.66 3.31
CA THR A 39 3.21 3.64 3.54
C THR A 39 2.71 4.99 4.03
N TRP A 40 1.41 5.25 3.89
CA TRP A 40 0.77 6.49 4.32
C TRP A 40 -0.65 6.19 4.82
N GLN A 41 -1.07 6.91 5.86
CA GLN A 41 -2.43 6.82 6.41
C GLN A 41 -2.88 8.20 6.88
N GLU A 42 -4.20 8.42 6.96
CA GLU A 42 -4.75 9.63 7.55
C GLU A 42 -4.40 9.72 9.05
N GLY A 43 -4.25 10.95 9.55
CA GLY A 43 -3.96 11.23 10.96
C GLY A 43 -2.85 12.25 11.16
N SER A 44 -2.31 12.29 12.38
CA SER A 44 -1.26 13.25 12.77
C SER A 44 0.06 13.00 12.03
N LYS A 45 0.89 14.05 11.90
CA LYS A 45 2.23 13.95 11.31
C LYS A 45 3.09 12.86 11.97
N TRP A 46 2.92 12.65 13.29
CA TRP A 46 3.60 11.59 14.04
C TRP A 46 3.16 10.19 13.62
N ASN A 47 1.87 9.98 13.37
CA ASN A 47 1.36 8.70 12.88
C ASN A 47 1.88 8.43 11.47
N GLN A 48 1.80 9.43 10.58
CA GLN A 48 2.34 9.31 9.22
C GLN A 48 3.83 8.96 9.22
N PHE A 49 4.63 9.62 10.06
CA PHE A 49 6.05 9.32 10.19
C PHE A 49 6.31 7.90 10.72
N LYS A 50 5.57 7.46 11.74
CA LYS A 50 5.67 6.10 12.28
C LYS A 50 5.32 5.05 11.20
N THR A 51 4.25 5.27 10.45
CA THR A 51 3.82 4.38 9.36
C THR A 51 4.88 4.33 8.25
N ALA A 52 5.44 5.46 7.84
CA ALA A 52 6.53 5.51 6.86
C ALA A 52 7.78 4.75 7.35
N MET A 53 8.18 4.95 8.62
CA MET A 53 9.35 4.26 9.18
C MET A 53 9.12 2.75 9.34
N ALA A 54 7.93 2.33 9.78
CA ALA A 54 7.57 0.93 9.95
C ALA A 54 7.51 0.21 8.58
N SER A 55 6.88 0.84 7.59
CA SER A 55 6.80 0.29 6.23
C SER A 55 8.17 0.17 5.57
N TYR A 56 9.05 1.17 5.73
CA TYR A 56 10.43 1.09 5.24
C TYR A 56 11.19 -0.10 5.84
N ARG A 57 11.08 -0.32 7.16
CA ARG A 57 11.72 -1.48 7.82
C ARG A 57 11.14 -2.81 7.34
N LYS A 58 9.83 -2.87 7.11
CA LYS A 58 9.15 -4.08 6.61
C LYS A 58 9.58 -4.37 5.18
N MET A 59 9.56 -3.38 4.29
CA MET A 59 10.01 -3.49 2.90
C MET A 59 11.44 -4.06 2.78
N ARG A 60 12.37 -3.61 3.63
CA ARG A 60 13.76 -4.11 3.64
C ARG A 60 13.90 -5.59 4.02
N LYS A 61 12.88 -6.18 4.64
CA LYS A 61 12.88 -7.59 5.09
C LYS A 61 11.94 -8.46 4.26
N THR A 62 11.27 -7.88 3.28
CA THR A 62 10.27 -8.58 2.47
C THR A 62 10.94 -9.23 1.27
N ASP A 63 10.79 -10.55 1.16
CA ASP A 63 11.22 -11.35 0.01
C ASP A 63 10.02 -11.61 -0.92
N VAL A 64 10.01 -10.94 -2.07
CA VAL A 64 8.91 -10.94 -3.06
C VAL A 64 9.44 -10.90 -4.48
N ASP A 65 8.67 -11.46 -5.41
CA ASP A 65 9.03 -11.54 -6.83
C ASP A 65 8.76 -10.21 -7.55
N ILE A 66 7.68 -9.52 -7.18
CA ILE A 66 7.24 -8.27 -7.83
C ILE A 66 6.86 -7.22 -6.79
N ILE A 67 7.29 -5.99 -7.02
CA ILE A 67 6.85 -4.80 -6.27
C ILE A 67 5.95 -3.95 -7.16
N HIS A 68 4.69 -3.78 -6.75
CA HIS A 68 3.73 -2.89 -7.39
C HIS A 68 3.57 -1.62 -6.55
N LEU A 69 4.12 -0.51 -7.03
CA LEU A 69 4.08 0.78 -6.33
C LEU A 69 2.94 1.67 -6.86
N HIS A 70 2.02 2.05 -5.97
CA HIS A 70 1.07 3.13 -6.20
C HIS A 70 1.61 4.44 -5.63
N VAL A 71 2.17 5.27 -6.52
CA VAL A 71 2.70 6.59 -6.19
C VAL A 71 1.72 7.67 -6.66
N ALA A 72 1.42 8.64 -5.80
CA ALA A 72 0.65 9.82 -6.20
C ALA A 72 1.58 10.82 -6.89
N GLN A 73 1.32 11.14 -8.17
CA GLN A 73 2.12 12.11 -8.92
C GLN A 73 1.83 13.57 -8.49
N LYS A 74 0.73 13.82 -7.79
CA LYS A 74 0.32 15.08 -7.13
C LYS A 74 -0.79 14.72 -6.12
N GLY A 75 -0.93 15.50 -5.03
CA GLY A 75 -2.06 15.32 -4.11
C GLY A 75 -3.37 15.60 -4.84
N SER A 76 -4.04 14.56 -5.34
CA SER A 76 -5.41 14.65 -5.87
C SER A 76 -6.38 14.81 -4.70
N PHE A 77 -6.32 15.96 -4.04
CA PHE A 77 -7.37 16.46 -3.17
C PHE A 77 -8.15 17.50 -3.99
N PHE A 78 -9.39 17.20 -4.36
CA PHE A 78 -10.37 18.18 -4.82
C PHE A 78 -11.33 18.47 -3.68
#